data_AF-A0A8H7Y6G8-F1
#
_entry.id   AF-A0A8H7Y6G8-F1
#
_cell.length_a   1.000
_cell.length_b   1.000
_cell.length_c   1.000
_cell.angle_alpha   90.00
_cell.angle_beta   90.00
_cell.angle_gamma   90.00
#
_symmetry.space_group_name_H-M   'P 1'
#
loop_
_entity.id
_entity.type
_entity.pdbx_description
1 polymer ?
#
loop_
_entity_poly.entity_id
_entity_poly.type
_entity_poly.pdbx_seq_one_letter_code
_entity_poly.pdbx_strand_id
1 'polypeptide(L)'
;MIQQPPPVQLPTLDAHDAAAAQSDPNHAYYWAYGDWAGGWTLDFGHYKGMPMNELPYYDYLLWTEENCHTERVSFQHALYQYTMGLQDQVNKCPGDFIIPFESQHCGKCIKDCGDAFLRFLVAKRKTPEEVQKYELFYLALQNYLNQLANQTIKNLGSSSRLNFGLLTPSSSQTQQDLQLSPRKQNAKGLQSPRNQRLTQRKRSVPTNRAQYQ
;
A
#
# COMPACT_ATOMS: atom_id res chain seq x y z
N MET A 1 -14.51 11.34 -14.29
CA MET A 1 -13.73 10.95 -13.11
C MET A 1 -12.46 10.31 -13.62
N ILE A 2 -11.29 10.74 -13.17
CA ILE A 2 -10.03 10.08 -13.52
C ILE A 2 -10.06 8.75 -12.77
N GLN A 3 -10.07 7.62 -13.48
CA GLN A 3 -9.93 6.31 -12.84
C GLN A 3 -8.57 6.29 -12.16
N GLN A 4 -8.55 6.11 -10.83
CA GLN A 4 -7.29 5.91 -10.14
C GLN A 4 -6.67 4.58 -10.61
N PRO A 5 -5.37 4.55 -10.89
CA PRO A 5 -4.67 3.34 -11.29
C PRO A 5 -4.62 2.34 -10.13
N PRO A 6 -4.30 1.05 -10.43
CA PRO A 6 -3.90 0.11 -9.39
C PRO A 6 -2.68 0.66 -8.62
N PRO A 7 -2.44 0.19 -7.38
CA PRO A 7 -1.39 0.73 -6.52
C PRO A 7 0.03 0.44 -7.02
N VAL A 8 0.21 -0.58 -7.87
CA VAL A 8 1.50 -1.06 -8.36
C VAL A 8 1.39 -1.50 -9.81
N GLN A 9 2.45 -1.30 -10.58
CA GLN A 9 2.56 -1.86 -11.91
C GLN A 9 2.83 -3.37 -11.80
N LEU A 10 1.89 -4.18 -12.26
CA LEU A 10 2.03 -5.64 -12.29
C LEU A 10 2.74 -6.10 -13.57
N PRO A 11 3.58 -7.15 -13.49
CA PRO A 11 4.20 -7.73 -14.68
C PRO A 11 3.15 -8.44 -15.54
N THR A 12 3.24 -8.29 -16.86
CA THR A 12 2.44 -9.09 -17.79
C THR A 12 2.96 -10.52 -17.78
N LEU A 13 2.11 -11.47 -17.38
CA LEU A 13 2.42 -12.89 -17.39
C LEU A 13 2.00 -13.49 -18.74
N ASP A 14 2.74 -14.49 -19.22
CA ASP A 14 2.26 -15.30 -20.35
C ASP A 14 1.07 -16.19 -19.91
N ALA A 15 0.37 -16.79 -20.87
CA ALA A 15 -0.86 -17.54 -20.57
C ALA A 15 -0.62 -18.75 -19.64
N HIS A 16 0.54 -19.40 -19.73
CA HIS A 16 0.88 -20.54 -18.89
C HIS A 16 1.20 -20.07 -17.47
N ASP A 17 2.02 -19.04 -17.34
CA ASP A 17 2.41 -18.45 -16.06
C ASP A 17 1.23 -17.77 -15.36
N ALA A 18 0.32 -17.13 -16.10
CA ALA A 18 -0.91 -16.57 -15.57
C ALA A 18 -1.82 -17.66 -14.96
N ALA A 19 -1.99 -18.79 -15.64
CA ALA A 19 -2.79 -19.91 -15.12
C ALA A 19 -2.15 -20.53 -13.85
N ALA A 20 -0.82 -20.61 -13.81
CA ALA A 20 -0.09 -21.04 -12.63
C ALA A 20 -0.26 -20.02 -11.47
N ALA A 21 -0.07 -18.73 -11.74
CA ALA A 21 -0.26 -17.66 -10.76
C ALA A 21 -1.69 -17.59 -10.20
N GLN A 22 -2.69 -17.99 -11.00
CA GLN A 22 -4.08 -18.01 -10.58
C GLN A 22 -4.38 -19.13 -9.57
N SER A 23 -3.71 -20.28 -9.71
CA SER A 23 -4.09 -21.53 -9.04
C SER A 23 -3.08 -22.08 -8.03
N ASP A 24 -1.79 -21.77 -8.16
CA ASP A 24 -0.73 -22.22 -7.24
C ASP A 24 -0.45 -21.16 -6.16
N PRO A 25 -0.81 -21.40 -4.88
CA PRO A 25 -0.54 -20.47 -3.80
C PRO A 25 0.95 -20.17 -3.57
N ASN A 26 1.85 -21.01 -4.08
CA ASN A 26 3.30 -20.81 -3.95
C ASN A 26 3.90 -20.00 -5.10
N HIS A 27 3.09 -19.63 -6.10
CA HIS A 27 3.55 -18.83 -7.21
C HIS A 27 3.94 -17.42 -6.73
N ALA A 28 5.05 -16.88 -7.24
CA ALA A 28 5.59 -15.58 -6.81
C ALA A 28 4.58 -14.42 -7.01
N TYR A 29 3.69 -14.56 -7.98
CA TYR A 29 2.63 -13.58 -8.28
C TYR A 29 1.23 -14.04 -7.87
N TYR A 30 1.09 -15.08 -7.05
CA TYR A 30 -0.22 -15.53 -6.56
C TYR A 30 -0.96 -14.42 -5.81
N TRP A 31 -0.26 -13.60 -5.04
CA TRP A 31 -0.89 -12.48 -4.35
C TRP A 31 -1.59 -11.50 -5.30
N ALA A 32 -1.09 -11.34 -6.52
CA ALA A 32 -1.62 -10.40 -7.52
C ALA A 32 -2.66 -11.03 -8.45
N TYR A 33 -2.50 -12.31 -8.80
CA TYR A 33 -3.34 -12.98 -9.82
C TYR A 33 -4.15 -14.16 -9.30
N GLY A 34 -3.92 -14.59 -8.06
CA GLY A 34 -4.57 -15.74 -7.45
C GLY A 34 -6.06 -15.54 -7.25
N ASP A 35 -6.84 -16.60 -7.47
CA ASP A 35 -8.31 -16.58 -7.34
C ASP A 35 -8.78 -16.22 -5.93
N TRP A 36 -7.94 -16.41 -4.91
CA TRP A 36 -8.20 -16.03 -3.52
C TRP A 36 -7.30 -14.88 -3.05
N ALA A 37 -6.87 -14.02 -3.97
CA ALA A 37 -6.06 -12.83 -3.72
C ALA A 37 -6.42 -11.73 -4.75
N GLY A 38 -5.44 -11.10 -5.40
CA GLY A 38 -5.67 -10.04 -6.38
C GLY A 38 -6.47 -10.45 -7.62
N GLY A 39 -6.48 -11.74 -7.99
CA GLY A 39 -7.32 -12.26 -9.09
C GLY A 39 -8.79 -12.45 -8.70
N TRP A 40 -9.14 -12.34 -7.42
CA TRP A 40 -10.51 -12.54 -6.95
C TRP A 40 -11.47 -11.55 -7.61
N THR A 41 -12.49 -12.07 -8.29
CA THR A 41 -13.46 -11.27 -9.04
C THR A 41 -14.60 -10.82 -8.14
N LEU A 42 -14.88 -9.51 -8.15
CA LEU A 42 -15.95 -8.94 -7.33
C LEU A 42 -17.33 -9.38 -7.77
N ASP A 43 -18.16 -9.85 -6.84
CA ASP A 43 -19.56 -10.20 -7.11
C ASP A 43 -20.57 -9.08 -6.76
N PHE A 44 -20.07 -7.93 -6.31
CA PHE A 44 -20.85 -6.84 -5.71
C PHE A 44 -20.35 -5.44 -6.10
N GLY A 45 -21.13 -4.42 -5.74
CA GLY A 45 -20.74 -3.02 -5.85
C GLY A 45 -20.68 -2.51 -7.29
N HIS A 46 -20.03 -1.36 -7.47
CA HIS A 46 -19.89 -0.69 -8.77
C HIS A 46 -18.94 -1.44 -9.71
N TYR A 47 -17.94 -2.14 -9.15
CA TYR A 47 -16.91 -2.86 -9.90
C TYR A 47 -17.19 -4.38 -9.99
N LYS A 48 -18.47 -4.77 -9.97
CA LYS A 48 -18.87 -6.18 -10.12
C LYS A 48 -18.33 -6.75 -11.44
N GLY A 49 -17.72 -7.92 -11.38
CA GLY A 49 -17.14 -8.63 -12.51
C GLY A 49 -15.68 -8.27 -12.80
N MET A 50 -15.09 -7.33 -12.05
CA MET A 50 -13.68 -6.97 -12.19
C MET A 50 -12.82 -7.69 -11.16
N PRO A 51 -11.57 -8.07 -11.50
CA PRO A 51 -10.63 -8.65 -10.55
C PRO A 51 -10.09 -7.57 -9.60
N MET A 52 -9.80 -7.96 -8.36
CA MET A 52 -9.37 -7.05 -7.30
C MET A 52 -8.10 -6.24 -7.64
N ASN A 53 -7.17 -6.84 -8.36
CA ASN A 53 -5.89 -6.24 -8.78
C ASN A 53 -6.02 -5.14 -9.84
N GLU A 54 -7.18 -5.01 -10.48
CA GLU A 54 -7.49 -3.94 -11.45
C GLU A 54 -8.19 -2.74 -10.79
N LEU A 55 -8.51 -2.82 -9.49
CA LEU A 55 -9.32 -1.83 -8.82
C LEU A 55 -8.50 -0.73 -8.14
N PRO A 56 -9.08 0.49 -7.99
CA PRO A 56 -8.50 1.53 -7.15
C PRO A 56 -8.35 1.07 -5.69
N TYR A 57 -7.13 0.76 -5.28
CA TYR A 57 -6.88 0.26 -3.93
C TYR A 57 -7.30 1.27 -2.85
N TYR A 58 -6.84 2.52 -2.98
CA TYR A 58 -7.02 3.55 -1.96
C TYR A 58 -8.43 4.15 -1.89
N ASP A 59 -9.15 4.17 -3.02
CA ASP A 59 -10.48 4.78 -3.10
C ASP A 59 -11.60 3.75 -2.92
N TYR A 60 -11.41 2.55 -3.46
CA TYR A 60 -12.47 1.55 -3.51
C TYR A 60 -12.22 0.39 -2.55
N LEU A 61 -11.06 -0.27 -2.62
CA LEU A 61 -10.82 -1.46 -1.79
C LEU A 61 -10.79 -1.12 -0.30
N LEU A 62 -10.06 -0.08 0.11
CA LEU A 62 -10.07 0.39 1.50
C LEU A 62 -11.46 0.83 1.95
N TRP A 63 -12.19 1.56 1.11
CA TRP A 63 -13.57 1.95 1.43
C TRP A 63 -14.48 0.73 1.62
N THR A 64 -14.35 -0.29 0.76
CA THR A 64 -15.13 -1.53 0.90
C THR A 64 -14.75 -2.32 2.15
N GLU A 65 -13.48 -2.32 2.56
CA GLU A 65 -13.04 -2.94 3.81
C GLU A 65 -13.71 -2.31 5.03
N GLU A 66 -13.78 -0.97 5.06
CA GLU A 66 -14.36 -0.21 6.17
C GLU A 66 -15.89 -0.26 6.20
N ASN A 67 -16.54 -0.33 5.02
CA ASN A 67 -17.98 -0.10 4.90
C ASN A 67 -18.80 -1.35 4.51
N CYS A 68 -18.17 -2.39 3.96
CA CYS A 68 -18.88 -3.62 3.64
C CYS A 68 -18.86 -4.57 4.85
N HIS A 69 -20.04 -5.07 5.23
CA HIS A 69 -20.22 -5.91 6.41
C HIS A 69 -19.35 -7.20 6.37
N THR A 70 -18.99 -7.65 7.58
CA THR A 70 -18.19 -8.84 7.92
C THR A 70 -18.70 -10.18 7.39
N GLU A 71 -19.83 -10.21 6.69
CA GLU A 71 -20.44 -11.43 6.15
C GLU A 71 -19.74 -11.92 4.87
N ARG A 72 -18.90 -11.09 4.24
CA ARG A 72 -18.17 -11.42 3.00
C ARG A 72 -16.79 -12.00 3.28
N VAL A 73 -16.75 -13.14 3.96
CA VAL A 73 -15.50 -13.80 4.39
C VAL A 73 -14.54 -14.04 3.21
N SER A 74 -15.03 -14.48 2.06
CA SER A 74 -14.20 -14.73 0.87
C SER A 74 -13.53 -13.45 0.34
N PHE A 75 -14.28 -12.34 0.29
CA PHE A 75 -13.74 -11.05 -0.11
C PHE A 75 -12.69 -10.56 0.88
N GLN A 76 -12.97 -10.64 2.19
CA GLN A 76 -12.04 -10.22 3.23
C GLN A 76 -10.75 -11.04 3.19
N HIS A 77 -10.85 -12.35 2.95
CA HIS A 77 -9.69 -13.21 2.77
C HIS A 77 -8.86 -12.81 1.56
N ALA A 78 -9.50 -12.60 0.40
CA ALA A 78 -8.82 -12.19 -0.81
C ALA A 78 -8.14 -10.82 -0.67
N LEU A 79 -8.83 -9.86 -0.06
CA LEU A 79 -8.29 -8.53 0.21
C LEU A 79 -7.09 -8.61 1.14
N TYR A 80 -7.17 -9.41 2.21
CA TYR A 80 -6.05 -9.63 3.11
C TYR A 80 -4.82 -10.19 2.37
N GLN A 81 -4.98 -11.23 1.55
CA GLN A 81 -3.88 -11.81 0.78
C GLN A 81 -3.28 -10.81 -0.20
N TYR A 82 -4.12 -10.04 -0.89
CA TYR A 82 -3.68 -9.01 -1.82
C TYR A 82 -2.89 -7.90 -1.11
N THR A 83 -3.40 -7.40 0.02
CA THR A 83 -2.74 -6.37 0.84
C THR A 83 -1.40 -6.85 1.40
N MET A 84 -1.32 -8.10 1.88
CA MET A 84 -0.05 -8.69 2.34
C MET A 84 0.97 -8.78 1.21
N GLY A 85 0.54 -9.17 0.00
CA GLY A 85 1.40 -9.19 -1.19
C GLY A 85 1.90 -7.81 -1.59
N LEU A 86 1.03 -6.79 -1.54
CA LEU A 86 1.43 -5.40 -1.77
C LEU A 86 2.48 -4.95 -0.74
N GLN A 87 2.28 -5.22 0.54
CA GLN A 87 3.23 -4.88 1.60
C GLN A 87 4.61 -5.53 1.39
N ASP A 88 4.63 -6.80 0.96
CA ASP A 88 5.88 -7.48 0.62
C ASP A 88 6.54 -6.83 -0.61
N GLN A 89 5.75 -6.46 -1.61
CA GLN A 89 6.23 -5.81 -2.82
C GLN A 89 6.82 -4.42 -2.58
N VAL A 90 6.35 -3.69 -1.55
CA VAL A 90 6.94 -2.41 -1.11
C VAL A 90 8.43 -2.57 -0.77
N ASN A 91 8.86 -3.74 -0.30
CA ASN A 91 10.26 -3.99 0.02
C ASN A 91 11.06 -4.52 -1.17
N LYS A 92 10.44 -5.36 -2.01
CA LYS A 92 11.08 -5.99 -3.17
C LYS A 92 11.30 -5.01 -4.32
N CYS A 93 10.24 -4.32 -4.73
CA CYS A 93 10.24 -3.43 -5.89
C CYS A 93 9.52 -2.10 -5.56
N PRO A 94 10.04 -1.28 -4.63
CA PRO A 94 9.39 -0.02 -4.25
C PRO A 94 9.23 0.95 -5.43
N GLY A 95 10.08 0.83 -6.46
CA GLY A 95 10.01 1.67 -7.66
C GLY A 95 8.79 1.42 -8.55
N ASP A 96 8.12 0.27 -8.43
CA ASP A 96 6.98 -0.12 -9.27
C ASP A 96 5.64 0.41 -8.74
N PHE A 97 5.63 1.02 -7.55
CA PHE A 97 4.42 1.63 -7.01
C PHE A 97 4.03 2.86 -7.81
N ILE A 98 2.73 2.98 -8.06
CA ILE A 98 2.15 4.03 -8.88
C ILE A 98 1.78 5.22 -8.01
N ILE A 99 2.04 6.43 -8.50
CA ILE A 99 1.65 7.66 -7.83
C ILE A 99 0.12 7.81 -7.91
N PRO A 100 -0.61 7.85 -6.77
CA PRO A 100 -2.07 7.84 -6.78
C PRO A 100 -2.70 9.24 -6.88
N PHE A 101 -1.88 10.29 -6.83
CA PHE A 101 -2.31 11.69 -6.87
C PHE A 101 -1.36 12.53 -7.74
N GLU A 102 -1.56 13.85 -7.81
CA GLU A 102 -0.89 14.80 -8.74
C GLU A 102 -1.25 14.66 -10.23
N SER A 103 -1.67 15.75 -10.86
CA SER A 103 -2.14 15.74 -12.26
C SER A 103 -1.06 15.33 -13.28
N GLN A 104 0.20 15.67 -13.05
CA GLN A 104 1.30 15.45 -14.00
C GLN A 104 1.95 14.05 -13.88
N HIS A 105 1.86 13.44 -12.70
CA HIS A 105 2.57 12.20 -12.37
C HIS A 105 1.66 11.06 -11.93
N CYS A 106 0.36 11.30 -11.73
CA CYS A 106 -0.61 10.24 -11.49
C CYS A 106 -0.53 9.16 -12.58
N GLY A 107 -0.52 7.90 -12.16
CA GLY A 107 -0.40 6.75 -13.06
C GLY A 107 1.04 6.37 -13.43
N LYS A 108 2.05 7.17 -13.07
CA LYS A 108 3.46 6.82 -13.27
C LYS A 108 4.00 6.05 -12.08
N CYS A 109 4.94 5.15 -12.34
CA CYS A 109 5.69 4.48 -11.29
C CYS A 109 6.68 5.46 -10.64
N ILE A 110 7.04 5.19 -9.38
CA ILE A 110 8.05 5.97 -8.65
C ILE A 110 9.38 5.98 -9.42
N LYS A 111 9.80 4.84 -9.98
CA LYS A 111 11.05 4.72 -10.75
C LYS A 111 11.10 5.56 -12.03
N ASP A 112 9.94 5.88 -12.59
CA ASP A 112 9.81 6.66 -13.83
C ASP A 112 9.78 8.18 -13.55
N CYS A 113 9.89 8.57 -12.28
CA CYS A 113 9.87 9.96 -11.85
C CYS A 113 11.29 10.44 -11.50
N GLY A 114 11.59 11.70 -11.82
CA GLY A 114 12.89 12.28 -11.51
C GLY A 114 13.11 12.52 -10.02
N ASP A 115 14.35 12.36 -9.55
CA ASP A 115 14.76 12.56 -8.15
C ASP A 115 14.29 13.88 -7.53
N ALA A 116 14.32 14.97 -8.30
CA ALA A 116 13.88 16.28 -7.85
C ALA A 116 12.40 16.27 -7.43
N PHE A 117 11.55 15.60 -8.21
CA PHE A 117 10.13 15.47 -7.92
C PHE A 117 9.87 14.55 -6.71
N LEU A 118 10.57 13.41 -6.63
CA LEU A 118 10.42 12.49 -5.51
C LEU A 118 10.84 13.13 -4.17
N ARG A 119 11.93 13.92 -4.17
CA ARG A 119 12.36 14.68 -3.01
C ARG A 119 11.37 15.78 -2.65
N PHE A 120 10.80 16.46 -3.63
CA PHE A 120 9.71 17.42 -3.41
C PHE A 120 8.50 16.75 -2.74
N LEU A 121 8.08 15.56 -3.23
CA LEU A 121 6.97 14.81 -2.63
C LEU A 121 7.23 14.43 -1.17
N VAL A 122 8.48 14.14 -0.78
CA VAL A 122 8.82 13.88 0.62
C VAL A 122 8.81 15.16 1.46
N ALA A 123 9.33 16.27 0.92
CA ALA A 123 9.39 17.55 1.62
C ALA A 123 8.04 18.26 1.75
N LYS A 124 7.09 17.97 0.84
CA LYS A 124 5.73 18.53 0.87
C LYS A 124 5.04 18.12 2.17
N ARG A 125 4.48 19.11 2.89
CA ARG A 125 3.64 18.84 4.06
C ARG A 125 2.40 18.05 3.63
N LYS A 126 2.14 16.96 4.35
CA LYS A 126 1.00 16.06 4.15
C LYS A 126 0.12 16.11 5.38
N THR A 127 -1.18 15.97 5.20
CA THR A 127 -2.09 15.80 6.32
C THR A 127 -1.99 14.35 6.83
N PRO A 128 -2.26 14.09 8.12
CA PRO A 128 -2.27 12.73 8.65
C PRO A 128 -3.21 11.78 7.88
N GLU A 129 -4.36 12.30 7.43
CA GLU A 129 -5.36 11.54 6.67
C GLU A 129 -4.83 11.12 5.30
N GLU A 130 -4.07 11.98 4.63
CA GLU A 130 -3.45 11.65 3.35
C GLU A 130 -2.35 10.59 3.52
N VAL A 131 -1.53 10.71 4.58
CA VAL A 131 -0.49 9.72 4.88
C VAL A 131 -1.10 8.37 5.19
N GLN A 132 -2.17 8.34 5.98
CA GLN A 132 -2.91 7.12 6.30
C GLN A 132 -3.54 6.51 5.05
N LYS A 133 -4.22 7.33 4.24
CA LYS A 133 -4.86 6.86 3.01
C LYS A 133 -3.86 6.23 2.05
N TYR A 134 -2.69 6.85 1.84
CA TYR A 134 -1.69 6.40 0.88
C TYR A 134 -0.47 5.74 1.55
N GLU A 135 -0.68 5.00 2.64
CA GLU A 135 0.39 4.44 3.47
C GLU A 135 1.38 3.59 2.66
N LEU A 136 0.88 2.62 1.87
CA LEU A 136 1.74 1.76 1.04
C LEU A 136 2.60 2.55 0.05
N PHE A 137 2.03 3.59 -0.56
CA PHE A 137 2.74 4.45 -1.52
C PHE A 137 3.87 5.21 -0.81
N TYR A 138 3.59 5.80 0.35
CA TYR A 138 4.60 6.55 1.09
C TYR A 138 5.70 5.64 1.65
N LEU A 139 5.36 4.42 2.05
CA LEU A 139 6.34 3.43 2.46
C LEU A 139 7.22 3.01 1.27
N ALA A 140 6.64 2.77 0.09
CA ALA A 140 7.39 2.50 -1.14
C ALA A 140 8.30 3.66 -1.54
N LEU A 141 7.81 4.89 -1.48
CA LEU A 141 8.61 6.09 -1.77
C LEU A 141 9.82 6.21 -0.85
N GLN A 142 9.64 5.99 0.45
CA GLN A 142 10.74 6.03 1.41
C GLN A 142 11.76 4.92 1.14
N ASN A 143 11.31 3.69 0.90
CA ASN A 143 12.16 2.55 0.57
C ASN A 143 12.98 2.80 -0.71
N TYR A 144 12.34 3.34 -1.75
CA TYR A 144 12.99 3.65 -3.02
C TYR A 144 14.12 4.67 -2.85
N LEU A 145 13.86 5.78 -2.12
CA LEU A 145 14.88 6.80 -1.87
C LEU A 145 16.05 6.28 -1.02
N ASN A 146 15.77 5.41 -0.05
CA ASN A 146 16.81 4.74 0.73
C ASN A 146 17.67 3.81 -0.15
N GLN A 147 17.06 3.09 -1.08
CA GLN A 147 17.79 2.26 -2.05
C GLN A 147 18.72 3.10 -2.92
N LEU A 148 18.25 4.24 -3.44
CA LEU A 148 19.08 5.16 -4.24
C LEU A 148 20.26 5.73 -3.44
N ALA A 149 20.03 6.12 -2.18
CA ALA A 149 21.09 6.60 -1.30
C ALA A 149 22.16 5.53 -1.07
N ASN A 150 21.75 4.29 -0.81
CA ASN A 150 22.65 3.16 -0.59
C ASN A 150 23.44 2.79 -1.86
N GLN A 151 22.84 2.86 -3.04
CA GLN A 151 23.54 2.64 -4.31
C GLN A 151 24.61 3.72 -4.55
N THR A 152 24.30 4.98 -4.23
CA THR A 152 25.24 6.10 -4.36
C THR A 152 26.49 5.89 -3.49
N ILE A 153 26.32 5.44 -2.24
CA ILE A 153 27.43 5.15 -1.31
C ILE A 153 28.30 4.00 -1.83
N LYS A 154 27.69 2.92 -2.33
CA LYS A 154 28.45 1.77 -2.88
C LYS A 154 29.30 2.18 -4.09
N ASN A 155 28.78 3.05 -4.95
CA ASN A 155 29.50 3.52 -6.12
C ASN A 155 30.69 4.43 -5.75
N LEU A 156 30.54 5.30 -4.75
CA LEU A 156 31.63 6.14 -4.23
C LEU A 156 32.71 5.32 -3.50
N GLY A 157 32.31 4.29 -2.74
CA GLY A 157 33.23 3.37 -2.07
C GLY A 157 33.99 2.45 -3.03
N SER A 158 33.38 2.11 -4.18
CA SER A 158 34.00 1.25 -5.19
C SER A 158 34.96 2.00 -6.12
N SER A 159 34.72 3.30 -6.36
CA SER A 159 35.64 4.17 -7.12
C SER A 159 36.86 4.66 -6.33
N SER A 160 36.95 4.35 -5.03
CA SER A 160 38.02 4.83 -4.14
C SER A 160 39.04 3.74 -3.77
N ARG A 161 39.42 2.86 -4.71
CA ARG A 161 40.76 2.23 -4.70
C ARG A 161 41.75 3.06 -5.51
N LEU A 162 41.82 4.35 -5.21
CA LEU A 162 43.07 5.08 -5.40
C LEU A 162 43.95 4.71 -4.20
N ASN A 163 45.11 4.14 -4.49
CA ASN A 163 46.19 3.86 -3.55
C ASN A 163 46.50 5.11 -2.71
N PHE A 164 45.87 5.25 -1.55
CA PHE A 164 46.47 5.98 -0.45
C PHE A 164 47.33 4.99 0.31
N GLY A 165 48.59 4.93 -0.10
CA GLY A 165 49.62 4.26 0.65
C GLY A 165 49.64 4.78 2.09
N LEU A 166 49.73 3.82 3.02
CA LEU A 166 50.22 3.92 4.38
C LEU A 166 49.92 5.22 5.13
N LEU A 167 49.13 5.11 6.20
CA LEU A 167 49.59 5.39 7.56
C LEU A 167 48.57 4.82 8.55
N THR A 168 48.94 3.72 9.19
CA THR A 168 48.28 3.22 10.40
C THR A 168 48.51 4.18 11.57
N PRO A 169 47.50 4.39 12.42
CA PRO A 169 47.73 4.34 13.86
C PRO A 169 46.69 3.43 14.53
N SER A 170 47.15 2.41 15.27
CA SER A 170 47.31 2.48 16.73
C SER A 170 45.96 2.52 17.47
N SER A 171 45.52 1.32 17.83
CA SER A 171 44.72 0.96 19.01
C SER A 171 44.68 1.99 20.14
N SER A 172 43.47 2.32 20.61
CA SER A 172 43.14 2.55 22.04
C SER A 172 41.62 2.64 22.24
N GLN A 173 41.15 1.77 23.15
CA GLN A 173 39.97 1.81 24.03
C GLN A 173 39.11 3.09 24.06
N THR A 174 37.78 2.93 24.23
CA THR A 174 37.08 3.17 25.51
C THR A 174 35.61 2.73 25.39
N GLN A 175 35.22 1.71 26.17
CA GLN A 175 33.83 1.41 26.54
C GLN A 175 33.37 2.44 27.58
N GLN A 176 32.25 3.13 27.34
CA GLN A 176 31.47 3.74 28.42
C GLN A 176 29.97 3.54 28.21
N ASP A 177 29.42 2.85 29.20
CA ASP A 177 28.09 2.88 29.79
C ASP A 177 27.07 3.88 29.22
N LEU A 178 25.92 3.34 28.82
CA LEU A 178 24.65 4.08 28.78
C LEU A 178 23.59 3.27 29.55
N GLN A 179 23.35 3.73 30.78
CA GLN A 179 22.27 3.29 31.66
C GLN A 179 20.90 3.56 31.03
N LEU A 180 20.08 2.52 30.93
CA LEU A 180 18.67 2.61 30.58
C LEU A 180 17.83 2.90 31.83
N SER A 181 17.19 4.07 31.87
CA SER A 181 16.15 4.40 32.84
C SER A 181 14.77 3.89 32.37
N PRO A 182 13.95 3.29 33.24
CA PRO A 182 12.62 2.80 32.89
C PRO A 182 11.59 3.94 32.79
N ARG A 183 10.90 4.00 31.65
CA ARG A 183 9.84 4.98 31.35
C ARG A 183 8.51 4.48 31.94
N LYS A 184 7.94 5.28 32.86
CA LYS A 184 6.65 5.07 33.52
C LYS A 184 5.51 4.87 32.49
N GLN A 185 4.79 3.77 32.60
CA GLN A 185 3.52 3.54 31.91
C GLN A 185 2.39 4.20 32.72
N ASN A 186 1.76 5.23 32.16
CA ASN A 186 0.50 5.78 32.67
C ASN A 186 -0.65 5.10 31.94
N ALA A 187 -1.34 4.19 32.65
CA ALA A 187 -2.62 3.65 32.23
C ALA A 187 -3.71 4.72 32.40
N LYS A 188 -4.27 5.21 31.29
CA LYS A 188 -5.53 5.97 31.29
C LYS A 188 -6.65 5.02 30.89
N GLY A 189 -7.60 4.85 31.81
CA GLY A 189 -8.79 4.03 31.63
C GLY A 189 -9.70 4.56 30.52
N LEU A 190 -10.14 3.65 29.65
CA LEU A 190 -11.30 3.84 28.80
C LEU A 190 -12.55 3.46 29.58
N GLN A 191 -13.38 4.46 29.92
CA GLN A 191 -14.79 4.24 30.24
C GLN A 191 -15.61 4.51 28.97
N SER A 192 -16.33 3.48 28.50
CA SER A 192 -17.30 3.56 27.41
C SER A 192 -18.48 4.45 27.75
N PRO A 193 -18.90 5.35 26.85
CA PRO A 193 -20.24 5.92 26.89
C PRO A 193 -21.22 5.02 26.12
N ARG A 194 -22.14 4.45 26.89
CA ARG A 194 -23.37 3.78 26.50
C ARG A 194 -24.40 4.84 26.07
N ASN A 195 -24.74 4.91 24.79
CA ASN A 195 -25.91 5.66 24.27
C ASN A 195 -26.72 4.70 23.37
N GLN A 196 -27.87 4.18 23.80
CA GLN A 196 -29.22 4.81 23.73
C GLN A 196 -29.54 5.29 22.30
N ARG A 197 -30.26 4.51 21.48
CA ARG A 197 -31.75 4.38 21.34
C ARG A 197 -32.35 5.46 20.42
N LEU A 198 -33.40 5.07 19.68
CA LEU A 198 -34.27 5.81 18.73
C LEU A 198 -33.81 5.75 17.25
N THR A 199 -34.63 5.48 16.23
CA THR A 199 -36.09 5.32 16.09
C THR A 199 -36.38 4.64 14.76
N GLN A 200 -37.38 3.76 14.72
CA GLN A 200 -37.96 3.25 13.47
C GLN A 200 -38.74 4.37 12.76
N ARG A 201 -38.45 4.63 11.48
CA ARG A 201 -39.35 5.36 10.58
C ARG A 201 -39.74 4.44 9.42
N LYS A 202 -40.95 3.88 9.52
CA LYS A 202 -41.71 3.34 8.40
C LYS A 202 -41.95 4.48 7.39
N ARG A 203 -41.44 4.34 6.17
CA ARG A 203 -41.90 5.15 5.03
C ARG A 203 -42.79 4.26 4.16
N SER A 204 -44.05 4.66 4.07
CA SER A 204 -45.05 4.14 3.15
C SER A 204 -44.70 4.50 1.71
N VAL A 205 -44.87 3.53 0.81
CA VAL A 205 -44.74 3.65 -0.65
C VAL A 205 -46.08 4.15 -1.22
N PRO A 206 -46.13 5.17 -2.09
CA PRO A 206 -47.30 5.43 -2.92
C PRO A 206 -47.19 4.66 -4.24
N THR A 207 -48.13 3.74 -4.44
CA THR A 207 -48.41 3.07 -5.71
C THR A 207 -49.07 4.07 -6.67
N ASN A 208 -48.38 4.48 -7.74
CA ASN A 208 -49.01 5.15 -8.87
C ASN A 208 -49.14 4.19 -10.05
N ARG A 209 -50.39 3.79 -10.29
CA ARG A 209 -50.85 2.98 -11.42
C ARG A 209 -51.29 3.95 -12.52
N ALA A 210 -50.49 4.09 -13.57
CA ALA A 210 -50.92 4.76 -14.80
C ALA A 210 -51.31 3.68 -15.81
N GLN A 211 -52.61 3.60 -16.11
CA GLN A 211 -53.14 2.94 -17.30
C GLN A 211 -53.03 3.93 -18.46
N TYR A 212 -52.46 3.51 -19.58
CA TYR A 212 -52.74 4.12 -20.87
C TYR A 212 -53.38 3.05 -21.76
N GLN A 213 -54.56 3.39 -22.26
CA GLN A 213 -55.21 2.80 -23.42
C GLN A 213 -54.58 3.35 -24.69
#